data_AF-A0AAV4U1F6-F1
#
_entry.id   AF-A0AAV4U1F6-F1
#
_cell.length_a   1.000
_cell.length_b   1.000
_cell.length_c   1.000
_cell.angle_alpha   90.00
_cell.angle_beta   90.00
_cell.angle_gamma   90.00
#
_symmetry.space_group_name_H-M   'P 1'
#
loop_
_entity.id
_entity.type
_entity.pdbx_description
1 polymer ?
#
loop_
_entity_poly.entity_id
_entity_poly.type
_entity_poly.pdbx_seq_one_letter_code
_entity_poly.pdbx_strand_id
1 'polypeptide(L)'
;MPVLGSMQIDKFLIFDSFSGVPNYKIDSEALMPTDWLSLLRAKEIEIYNTRLYSCFACQQEMDCKNSATQRFTIIENYTPGNICLMCKKGQVEYSWIGCMSRLKHFHYSHGQITSVRTDMFPVDMPQMRVVNLTRNAISTVAPGAFQKLNKLTTLDLSHNQIENFDFFTTEMNLEFLDLR
;
A
#
# COMPACT_ATOMS: atom_id res chain seq x y z
N MET A 1 20.42 -6.49 -15.16
CA MET A 1 19.65 -5.22 -15.13
C MET A 1 20.46 -4.09 -14.46
N PRO A 2 21.43 -3.43 -15.13
CA PRO A 2 22.27 -2.41 -14.49
C PRO A 2 21.79 -0.95 -14.64
N VAL A 3 20.72 -0.66 -15.39
CA VAL A 3 20.38 0.73 -15.81
C VAL A 3 19.33 1.41 -14.91
N LEU A 4 18.56 0.68 -14.10
CA LEU A 4 17.49 1.26 -13.28
C LEU A 4 18.00 2.03 -12.04
N GLY A 5 19.20 1.73 -11.53
CA GLY A 5 19.70 2.35 -10.30
C GLY A 5 20.09 3.82 -10.41
N SER A 6 20.43 4.31 -11.61
CA SER A 6 20.82 5.71 -11.86
C SER A 6 19.66 6.60 -12.34
N MET A 7 18.54 6.00 -12.77
CA MET A 7 17.41 6.71 -13.34
C MET A 7 16.42 7.10 -12.24
N GLN A 8 16.12 8.40 -12.11
CA GLN A 8 14.97 8.86 -11.33
C GLN A 8 13.75 8.82 -12.24
N ILE A 9 12.73 8.09 -11.80
CA ILE A 9 11.47 7.96 -12.53
C ILE A 9 10.45 8.84 -11.81
N ASP A 10 9.80 9.75 -12.53
CA ASP A 10 8.73 10.54 -11.91
C ASP A 10 7.52 9.63 -11.61
N LYS A 11 7.17 8.76 -12.56
CA LYS A 11 6.00 7.90 -12.45
C LYS A 11 6.24 6.52 -13.05
N PHE A 12 5.98 5.47 -12.28
CA PHE A 12 6.09 4.07 -12.69
C PHE A 12 4.70 3.43 -12.68
N LEU A 13 4.28 2.94 -13.83
CA LEU A 13 2.93 2.42 -14.05
C LEU A 13 2.97 0.91 -14.26
N ILE A 14 2.02 0.23 -13.62
CA ILE A 14 1.78 -1.20 -13.74
C ILE A 14 0.32 -1.41 -14.15
N PHE A 15 0.12 -2.19 -15.21
CA PHE A 15 -1.18 -2.63 -15.70
C PHE A 15 -1.15 -4.16 -15.91
N ASP A 16 -2.31 -4.80 -15.81
CA ASP A 16 -2.60 -6.19 -16.17
C ASP A 16 -1.52 -7.25 -15.86
N SER A 17 -1.85 -8.16 -14.94
CA SER A 17 -1.19 -9.46 -14.78
C SER A 17 0.33 -9.42 -14.52
N PHE A 18 0.74 -8.91 -13.36
CA PHE A 18 2.03 -9.31 -12.77
C PHE A 18 1.99 -10.80 -12.46
N SER A 19 2.52 -11.59 -13.36
CA SER A 19 2.26 -13.01 -13.41
C SER A 19 3.14 -13.79 -12.43
N GLY A 20 2.69 -13.95 -11.19
CA GLY A 20 3.25 -14.90 -10.21
C GLY A 20 2.31 -16.06 -9.93
N VAL A 21 1.59 -16.56 -10.93
CA VAL A 21 0.70 -17.74 -10.76
C VAL A 21 1.57 -18.99 -10.58
N PRO A 22 1.47 -19.74 -9.46
CA PRO A 22 2.37 -20.87 -9.17
C PRO A 22 2.34 -22.05 -10.16
N ASN A 23 1.52 -22.01 -11.21
CA ASN A 23 1.30 -23.13 -12.14
C ASN A 23 1.21 -22.74 -13.62
N TYR A 24 1.58 -21.50 -13.99
CA TYR A 24 1.64 -21.10 -15.40
C TYR A 24 3.10 -21.01 -15.83
N LYS A 25 3.54 -21.86 -16.76
CA LYS A 25 4.84 -21.72 -17.43
C LYS A 25 4.78 -20.45 -18.27
N ILE A 26 5.44 -19.40 -17.79
CA ILE A 26 5.58 -18.14 -18.49
C ILE A 26 7.02 -18.08 -18.97
N ASP A 27 7.22 -17.73 -20.24
CA ASP A 27 8.53 -17.47 -20.79
C ASP A 27 9.24 -16.47 -19.88
N SER A 28 10.44 -16.83 -19.44
CA SER A 28 11.17 -16.27 -18.30
C SER A 28 11.60 -14.79 -18.43
N GLU A 29 11.11 -14.06 -19.42
CA GLU A 29 11.63 -12.75 -19.83
C GLU A 29 10.83 -11.54 -19.33
N ALA A 30 9.67 -11.71 -18.71
CA ALA A 30 8.81 -10.59 -18.27
C ALA A 30 8.43 -10.61 -16.78
N LEU A 31 9.15 -11.34 -15.93
CA LEU A 31 8.95 -11.29 -14.47
C LEU A 31 9.74 -10.12 -13.89
N MET A 32 9.05 -9.22 -13.20
CA MET A 32 9.73 -8.16 -12.45
C MET A 32 10.60 -8.78 -11.34
N PRO A 33 11.81 -8.23 -11.10
CA PRO A 33 12.68 -8.72 -10.05
C PRO A 33 11.95 -8.77 -8.71
N THR A 34 12.16 -9.80 -7.89
CA THR A 34 11.48 -9.95 -6.60
C THR A 34 11.74 -8.80 -5.63
N ASP A 35 12.82 -8.04 -5.84
CA ASP A 35 13.24 -6.86 -5.08
C ASP A 35 12.94 -5.53 -5.78
N TRP A 36 12.14 -5.53 -6.85
CA TRP A 36 11.86 -4.33 -7.66
C TRP A 36 11.39 -3.15 -6.80
N LEU A 37 10.55 -3.41 -5.79
CA LEU A 37 10.00 -2.38 -4.91
C LEU A 37 11.07 -1.69 -4.05
N SER A 38 12.15 -2.41 -3.72
CA SER A 38 13.30 -1.87 -2.97
C SER A 38 14.25 -1.07 -3.86
N LEU A 39 14.44 -1.52 -5.09
CA LEU A 39 15.41 -0.94 -6.03
C LEU A 39 14.84 0.25 -6.82
N LEU A 40 13.53 0.28 -7.03
CA LEU A 40 12.89 1.29 -7.86
C LEU A 40 13.01 2.69 -7.25
N ARG A 41 13.54 3.62 -8.05
CA ARG A 41 13.65 5.05 -7.72
C ARG A 41 12.56 5.87 -8.42
N ALA A 42 11.30 5.49 -8.17
CA ALA A 42 10.14 6.20 -8.69
C ALA A 42 9.56 7.16 -7.63
N LYS A 43 9.13 8.37 -8.02
CA LYS A 43 8.40 9.26 -7.10
C LYS A 43 6.96 8.79 -6.92
N GLU A 44 6.34 8.30 -7.99
CA GLU A 44 4.99 7.75 -7.98
C GLU A 44 5.00 6.34 -8.53
N ILE A 45 4.32 5.42 -7.82
CA ILE A 45 4.08 4.06 -8.29
C ILE A 45 2.56 3.88 -8.34
N GLU A 46 2.05 3.47 -9.49
CA GLU A 46 0.63 3.19 -9.65
C GLU A 46 0.41 1.82 -10.27
N ILE A 47 -0.52 1.06 -9.69
CA ILE A 47 -0.90 -0.28 -10.09
C ILE A 47 -2.40 -0.25 -10.41
N TYR A 48 -2.74 -0.63 -11.63
CA TYR A 48 -4.11 -0.63 -12.14
C TYR A 48 -4.50 -2.03 -12.61
N ASN A 49 -5.77 -2.39 -12.41
CA ASN A 49 -6.41 -3.58 -12.99
C ASN A 49 -5.59 -4.87 -12.80
N THR A 50 -4.86 -4.95 -11.69
CA THR A 50 -3.89 -6.03 -11.46
C THR A 50 -4.39 -6.91 -10.34
N ARG A 51 -4.37 -8.23 -10.55
CA ARG A 51 -4.64 -9.23 -9.51
C ARG A 51 -3.40 -9.41 -8.62
N LEU A 52 -3.24 -8.55 -7.62
CA LEU A 52 -2.14 -8.65 -6.66
C LEU A 52 -2.47 -9.69 -5.59
N TYR A 53 -1.62 -10.71 -5.40
CA TYR A 53 -1.78 -11.63 -4.27
C TYR A 53 -1.80 -10.88 -2.94
N SER A 54 -2.51 -11.43 -1.95
CA SER A 54 -2.37 -10.95 -0.57
C SER A 54 -0.90 -10.96 -0.18
N CYS A 55 -0.45 -9.87 0.43
CA CYS A 55 0.95 -9.70 0.81
C CYS A 55 1.93 -9.74 -0.40
N PHE A 56 1.55 -9.26 -1.59
CA PHE A 56 2.37 -9.33 -2.82
C PHE A 56 3.83 -8.85 -2.64
N ALA A 57 4.06 -7.87 -1.76
CA ALA A 57 5.36 -7.30 -1.48
C ALA A 57 6.16 -8.04 -0.38
N CYS A 58 5.73 -9.23 0.04
CA CYS A 58 6.37 -10.03 1.08
C CYS A 58 7.15 -11.25 0.55
N GLN A 59 7.38 -11.32 -0.76
CA GLN A 59 8.06 -12.45 -1.41
C GLN A 59 9.55 -12.55 -1.03
N GLN A 60 10.19 -11.43 -0.69
CA GLN A 60 11.59 -11.36 -0.28
C GLN A 60 11.79 -10.27 0.78
N GLU A 61 12.82 -10.44 1.61
CA GLU A 61 13.23 -9.40 2.56
C GLU A 61 13.64 -8.12 1.81
N MET A 62 13.07 -6.99 2.24
CA MET A 62 13.31 -5.70 1.59
C MET A 62 14.51 -5.00 2.21
N ASP A 63 15.55 -4.80 1.41
CA ASP A 63 16.68 -3.93 1.71
C ASP A 63 16.25 -2.47 1.50
N CYS A 64 15.45 -1.91 2.43
CA CYS A 64 14.72 -0.61 2.42
C CYS A 64 15.45 0.62 1.81
N LYS A 65 15.82 0.55 0.53
CA LYS A 65 16.56 1.56 -0.22
C LYS A 65 15.64 2.48 -1.01
N ASN A 66 14.35 2.17 -1.05
CA ASN A 66 13.32 2.98 -1.69
C ASN A 66 13.08 4.27 -0.87
N SER A 67 13.84 5.30 -1.21
CA SER A 67 13.76 6.63 -0.61
C SER A 67 13.14 7.67 -1.55
N ALA A 68 12.67 7.25 -2.74
CA ALA A 68 12.14 8.15 -3.75
C ALA A 68 10.61 8.27 -3.70
N THR A 69 9.92 7.17 -3.36
CA THR A 69 8.46 7.06 -3.49
C THR A 69 7.74 8.00 -2.53
N GLN A 70 6.88 8.85 -3.08
CA GLN A 70 6.02 9.81 -2.37
C GLN A 70 4.54 9.48 -2.54
N ARG A 71 4.17 8.76 -3.61
CA ARG A 71 2.81 8.29 -3.87
C ARG A 71 2.82 6.83 -4.27
N PHE A 72 2.00 6.04 -3.61
CA PHE A 72 1.78 4.65 -3.93
C PHE A 72 0.28 4.41 -4.11
N THR A 73 -0.11 4.01 -5.31
CA THR A 73 -1.52 3.91 -5.71
C THR A 73 -1.80 2.50 -6.23
N ILE A 74 -2.85 1.88 -5.71
CA ILE A 74 -3.45 0.66 -6.24
C ILE A 74 -4.91 0.96 -6.53
N ILE A 75 -5.35 0.68 -7.76
CA ILE A 75 -6.73 0.85 -8.21
C ILE A 75 -7.18 -0.44 -8.87
N GLU A 76 -8.40 -0.88 -8.54
CA GLU A 76 -9.05 -2.04 -9.14
C GLU A 76 -8.24 -3.34 -8.93
N ASN A 77 -7.89 -3.64 -7.67
CA ASN A 77 -7.30 -4.92 -7.30
C ASN A 77 -8.40 -5.93 -6.96
N TYR A 78 -8.59 -6.93 -7.82
CA TYR A 78 -9.65 -7.93 -7.72
C TYR A 78 -9.35 -9.11 -6.78
N THR A 79 -8.23 -9.09 -6.06
CA THR A 79 -7.88 -10.20 -5.16
C THR A 79 -8.73 -10.18 -3.89
N PRO A 80 -9.39 -11.30 -3.53
CA PRO A 80 -10.11 -11.41 -2.27
C PRO A 80 -9.15 -11.34 -1.07
N GLY A 81 -9.44 -10.49 -0.10
CA GLY A 81 -8.68 -10.37 1.15
C GLY A 81 -7.85 -9.10 1.26
N ASN A 82 -7.37 -8.84 2.49
CA ASN A 82 -6.66 -7.61 2.83
C ASN A 82 -5.29 -7.53 2.14
N ILE A 83 -4.88 -6.31 1.78
CA ILE A 83 -3.48 -6.00 1.47
C ILE A 83 -2.65 -6.05 2.77
N CYS A 84 -1.61 -6.88 2.78
CA CYS A 84 -0.69 -6.93 3.92
C CYS A 84 0.38 -5.87 3.71
N LEU A 85 0.36 -4.83 4.53
CA LEU A 85 1.45 -3.84 4.61
C LEU A 85 2.57 -4.28 5.57
N MET A 86 2.30 -5.33 6.35
CA MET A 86 3.25 -6.07 7.16
C MET A 86 3.58 -7.42 6.53
N CYS A 87 4.86 -7.73 6.54
CA CYS A 87 5.42 -9.01 6.14
C CYS A 87 5.98 -9.72 7.37
N LYS A 88 5.78 -11.04 7.42
CA LYS A 88 6.33 -11.91 8.47
C LYS A 88 7.15 -13.02 7.82
N LYS A 89 8.44 -13.10 8.17
CA LYS A 89 9.34 -14.16 7.72
C LYS A 89 10.04 -14.76 8.94
N GLY A 90 9.54 -15.90 9.41
CA GLY A 90 9.98 -16.49 10.67
C GLY A 90 9.61 -15.59 11.86
N GLN A 91 10.62 -15.18 12.63
CA GLN A 91 10.47 -14.26 13.77
C GLN A 91 10.66 -12.78 13.39
N VAL A 92 11.01 -12.50 12.13
CA VAL A 92 11.25 -11.13 11.65
C VAL A 92 9.97 -10.57 11.03
N GLU A 93 9.60 -9.37 11.46
CA GLU A 93 8.50 -8.60 10.91
C GLU A 93 9.04 -7.31 10.28
N TYR A 94 8.57 -6.98 9.08
CA TYR A 94 8.97 -5.77 8.37
C TYR A 94 7.80 -5.20 7.57
N SER A 95 7.81 -3.89 7.34
CA SER A 95 6.80 -3.21 6.56
C SER A 95 7.39 -2.68 5.26
N TRP A 96 6.87 -3.15 4.12
CA TRP A 96 7.33 -2.67 2.82
C TRP A 96 6.96 -1.22 2.56
N ILE A 97 5.80 -0.79 3.04
CA ILE A 97 5.39 0.62 2.97
C ILE A 97 6.20 1.46 3.96
N GLY A 98 6.62 0.86 5.08
CA GLY A 98 7.55 1.46 6.04
C GLY A 98 8.95 1.74 5.46
N CYS A 99 9.40 0.95 4.49
CA CYS A 99 10.64 1.24 3.76
C CYS A 99 10.56 2.56 2.95
N MET A 100 9.34 2.99 2.57
CA MET A 100 9.13 4.22 1.79
C MET A 100 9.06 5.44 2.71
N SER A 101 10.20 5.82 3.29
CA SER A 101 10.31 6.90 4.29
C SER A 101 9.80 8.28 3.86
N ARG A 102 9.60 8.51 2.55
CA ARG A 102 9.07 9.75 1.97
C ARG A 102 7.62 9.65 1.52
N LEU A 103 6.94 8.53 1.79
CA LEU A 103 5.58 8.31 1.33
C LEU A 103 4.62 9.31 1.99
N LYS A 104 3.91 10.06 1.14
CA LYS A 104 2.93 11.08 1.54
C LYS A 104 1.50 10.67 1.20
N HIS A 105 1.33 9.85 0.17
CA HIS A 105 0.03 9.47 -0.36
C HIS A 105 -0.04 7.96 -0.54
N PHE A 106 -0.99 7.33 0.14
CA PHE A 106 -1.32 5.93 -0.07
C PHE A 106 -2.76 5.82 -0.54
N HIS A 107 -2.93 5.26 -1.73
CA HIS A 107 -4.25 5.05 -2.33
C HIS A 107 -4.44 3.56 -2.58
N TYR A 108 -5.51 2.99 -2.04
CA TYR A 108 -5.96 1.63 -2.33
C TYR A 108 -7.46 1.68 -2.56
N SER A 109 -7.89 1.83 -3.82
CA SER A 109 -9.31 2.03 -4.15
C SER A 109 -9.85 0.93 -5.05
N HIS A 110 -11.18 0.78 -5.08
CA HIS A 110 -11.86 -0.25 -5.90
C HIS A 110 -11.33 -1.67 -5.61
N GLY A 111 -11.05 -1.94 -4.34
CA GLY A 111 -10.53 -3.22 -3.87
C GLY A 111 -11.53 -3.97 -3.00
N GLN A 112 -11.02 -4.91 -2.20
CA GLN A 112 -11.82 -5.80 -1.35
C GLN A 112 -11.37 -5.74 0.12
N ILE A 113 -10.84 -4.60 0.59
CA ILE A 113 -10.53 -4.43 2.02
C ILE A 113 -11.84 -4.42 2.81
N THR A 114 -11.92 -5.24 3.85
CA THR A 114 -13.13 -5.37 4.70
C THR A 114 -12.96 -4.77 6.09
N SER A 115 -11.72 -4.59 6.53
CA SER A 115 -11.41 -4.01 7.84
C SER A 115 -10.08 -3.25 7.81
N VAL A 116 -10.01 -2.17 8.57
CA VAL A 116 -8.76 -1.44 8.83
C VAL A 116 -8.34 -1.73 10.27
N ARG A 117 -7.33 -2.58 10.42
CA ARG A 117 -6.79 -3.00 11.72
C ARG A 117 -5.66 -2.08 12.18
N THR A 118 -5.32 -2.15 13.48
CA THR A 118 -4.20 -1.38 14.08
C THR A 118 -2.82 -1.74 13.52
N ASP A 119 -2.68 -2.90 12.89
CA ASP A 119 -1.46 -3.37 12.25
C ASP A 119 -1.42 -3.08 10.73
N MET A 120 -2.46 -2.46 10.16
CA MET A 120 -2.47 -2.08 8.74
C MET A 120 -1.41 -1.01 8.44
N PHE A 121 -1.27 0.00 9.30
CA PHE A 121 -0.17 0.99 9.23
C PHE A 121 0.79 0.70 10.39
N PRO A 122 1.75 -0.22 10.21
CA PRO A 122 2.43 -0.88 11.32
C PRO A 122 3.60 -0.10 11.92
N VAL A 123 4.07 0.94 11.26
CA VAL A 123 5.21 1.76 11.69
C VAL A 123 4.85 3.23 11.60
N ASP A 124 5.60 4.08 12.29
CA ASP A 124 5.40 5.52 12.20
C ASP A 124 5.69 6.02 10.79
N MET A 125 4.73 6.73 10.20
CA MET A 125 4.85 7.28 8.85
C MET A 125 4.76 8.81 8.90
N PRO A 126 5.82 9.51 9.37
CA PRO A 126 5.78 10.93 9.70
C PRO A 126 5.63 11.86 8.49
N GLN A 127 5.59 11.32 7.27
CA GLN A 127 5.35 12.06 6.03
C GLN A 127 3.98 11.78 5.43
N MET A 128 3.25 10.76 5.91
CA MET A 128 1.93 10.40 5.38
C MET A 128 0.94 11.55 5.61
N ARG A 129 0.29 12.00 4.54
CA ARG A 129 -0.69 13.10 4.53
C ARG A 129 -2.06 12.63 4.08
N VAL A 130 -2.09 11.73 3.10
CA VAL A 130 -3.32 11.29 2.44
C VAL A 130 -3.40 9.78 2.47
N VAL A 131 -4.51 9.27 3.01
CA VAL A 131 -4.92 7.88 2.89
C VAL A 131 -6.28 7.86 2.20
N ASN A 132 -6.33 7.19 1.05
CA ASN A 132 -7.57 6.96 0.31
C ASN A 132 -7.82 5.45 0.25
N LEU A 133 -8.90 5.00 0.88
CA LEU A 133 -9.38 3.61 0.84
C LEU A 133 -10.79 3.53 0.25
N THR A 134 -11.10 4.41 -0.68
CA THR A 134 -12.44 4.54 -1.27
C THR A 134 -12.86 3.29 -2.02
N ARG A 135 -14.18 3.04 -2.07
CA ARG A 135 -14.76 1.95 -2.87
C ARG A 135 -14.13 0.59 -2.53
N ASN A 136 -14.00 0.31 -1.24
CA ASN A 136 -13.72 -1.01 -0.72
C ASN A 136 -15.00 -1.56 -0.07
N ALA A 137 -14.87 -2.59 0.76
CA ALA A 137 -15.96 -3.19 1.53
C ALA A 137 -15.73 -3.00 3.04
N ILE A 138 -15.08 -1.90 3.45
CA ILE A 138 -14.65 -1.70 4.84
C ILE A 138 -15.90 -1.53 5.70
N SER A 139 -16.13 -2.43 6.64
CA SER A 139 -17.23 -2.33 7.61
C SER A 139 -16.74 -1.98 9.02
N THR A 140 -15.47 -2.26 9.31
CA THR A 140 -14.88 -2.02 10.63
C THR A 140 -13.54 -1.31 10.53
N VAL A 141 -13.35 -0.29 11.38
CA VAL A 141 -12.09 0.40 11.56
C VAL A 141 -11.74 0.30 13.05
N ALA A 142 -10.57 -0.26 13.35
CA ALA A 142 -10.14 -0.43 14.73
C ALA A 142 -9.79 0.94 15.37
N PRO A 143 -10.12 1.17 16.65
CA PRO A 143 -9.62 2.32 17.38
C PRO A 143 -8.10 2.40 17.31
N GLY A 144 -7.57 3.58 16.96
CA GLY A 144 -6.14 3.79 16.77
C GLY A 144 -5.55 3.20 15.49
N ALA A 145 -6.36 2.74 14.53
CA ALA A 145 -5.88 2.24 13.23
C ALA A 145 -4.96 3.21 12.47
N PHE A 146 -5.14 4.52 12.69
CA PHE A 146 -4.35 5.58 12.06
C PHE A 146 -3.41 6.30 13.03
N GLN A 147 -3.21 5.79 14.26
CA GLN A 147 -2.44 6.48 15.31
C GLN A 147 -0.97 6.71 14.97
N LYS A 148 -0.40 5.93 14.03
CA LYS A 148 0.99 6.07 13.57
C LYS A 148 1.14 7.07 12.41
N LEU A 149 0.03 7.66 11.96
CA LEU A 149 -0.03 8.63 10.87
C LEU A 149 -0.21 10.05 11.44
N ASN A 150 0.72 10.48 12.31
CA ASN A 150 0.66 11.73 13.08
C ASN A 150 0.51 13.03 12.25
N LYS A 151 0.67 12.92 10.93
CA LYS A 151 0.69 14.01 9.95
C LYS A 151 -0.43 13.90 8.92
N LEU A 152 -1.33 12.92 9.08
CA LEU A 152 -2.47 12.69 8.22
C LEU A 152 -3.40 13.89 8.25
N THR A 153 -3.73 14.43 7.08
CA THR A 153 -4.64 15.56 6.90
C THR A 153 -5.86 15.17 6.08
N THR A 154 -5.77 14.12 5.26
CA THR A 154 -6.85 13.64 4.41
C THR A 154 -7.05 12.15 4.61
N LEU A 155 -8.24 11.78 5.07
CA LEU A 155 -8.67 10.40 5.16
C LEU A 155 -9.97 10.23 4.37
N ASP A 156 -9.90 9.45 3.31
CA ASP A 156 -11.05 9.19 2.45
C ASP A 156 -11.42 7.71 2.51
N LEU A 157 -12.52 7.42 3.19
CA LEU A 157 -13.15 6.11 3.34
C LEU A 157 -14.52 6.09 2.63
N SER A 158 -14.80 7.04 1.72
CA SER A 158 -16.05 7.10 0.95
C SER A 158 -16.34 5.79 0.21
N HIS A 159 -17.63 5.53 -0.02
CA HIS A 159 -18.11 4.31 -0.66
C HIS A 159 -17.62 3.01 0.01
N ASN A 160 -17.72 2.94 1.34
CA ASN A 160 -17.50 1.72 2.13
C ASN A 160 -18.79 1.32 2.88
N GLN A 161 -18.69 0.40 3.85
CA GLN A 161 -19.80 -0.15 4.63
C GLN A 161 -19.67 0.22 6.12
N ILE A 162 -19.05 1.35 6.41
CA ILE A 162 -18.74 1.80 7.78
C ILE A 162 -20.03 2.34 8.41
N GLU A 163 -20.48 1.68 9.48
CA GLU A 163 -21.64 2.13 10.26
C GLU A 163 -21.24 2.78 11.58
N ASN A 164 -20.06 2.43 12.13
CA ASN A 164 -19.55 2.92 13.40
C ASN A 164 -18.33 3.83 13.18
N PHE A 165 -18.31 4.96 13.90
CA PHE A 165 -17.30 6.02 13.75
C PHE A 165 -16.39 6.20 14.99
N ASP A 166 -16.40 5.26 15.94
CA ASP A 166 -15.66 5.30 17.20
C ASP A 166 -14.14 5.13 17.04
N PHE A 167 -13.68 4.92 15.80
CA PHE A 167 -12.26 4.96 15.47
C PHE A 167 -11.69 6.38 15.44
N PHE A 168 -12.55 7.40 15.34
CA PHE A 168 -12.13 8.79 15.34
C PHE A 168 -11.69 9.24 16.73
N THR A 169 -10.50 9.83 16.84
CA THR A 169 -9.95 10.34 18.10
C THR A 169 -9.71 11.85 17.97
N THR A 170 -9.82 12.57 19.09
CA THR A 170 -9.59 14.03 19.15
C THR A 170 -8.17 14.43 18.76
N GLU A 171 -7.22 13.50 18.80
CA GLU A 171 -5.82 13.71 18.42
C GLU A 171 -5.61 13.71 16.89
N MET A 172 -6.61 13.26 16.11
CA MET A 172 -6.53 13.29 14.65
C MET A 172 -6.84 14.68 14.10
N ASN A 173 -5.80 15.35 13.60
CA ASN A 173 -5.88 16.67 12.98
C ASN A 173 -6.17 16.58 11.48
N LEU A 174 -7.34 16.05 11.11
CA LEU A 174 -7.77 15.95 9.71
C LEU A 174 -8.31 17.28 9.20
N GLU A 175 -7.87 17.67 8.00
CA GLU A 175 -8.46 18.75 7.20
C GLU A 175 -9.65 18.25 6.37
N PHE A 176 -9.61 16.96 5.97
CA PHE A 176 -10.66 16.31 5.19
C PHE A 176 -10.90 14.88 5.67
N LEU A 177 -12.17 14.57 5.91
CA LEU A 177 -12.67 13.23 6.23
C LEU A 177 -13.94 12.97 5.42
N ASP A 178 -13.93 11.91 4.61
CA ASP A 178 -15.13 11.42 3.94
C ASP A 178 -15.37 9.95 4.25
N LEU A 179 -16.62 9.61 4.56
CA LEU A 179 -17.08 8.29 4.99
C LEU A 179 -18.28 7.79 4.16
N ARG A 180 -18.77 8.57 3.19
CA ARG A 180 -20.05 8.32 2.50
C ARG A 180 -19.92 7.73 1.11
#